data_AF-J9USS3-F1
#
_entry.id   AF-J9USS3-F1
#
_cell.length_a   1.000
_cell.length_b   1.000
_cell.length_c   1.000
_cell.angle_alpha   90.00
_cell.angle_beta   90.00
_cell.angle_gamma   90.00
#
_symmetry.space_group_name_H-M   'P 1'
#
loop_
_entity.id
_entity.type
_entity.pdbx_description
1 polymer ?
#
loop_
_entity_poly.entity_id
_entity_poly.type
_entity_poly.pdbx_seq_one_letter_code
_entity_poly.pdbx_strand_id
1 'polypeptide(L)' 'MDLNIEDLKCQTSINYDKMLCNCKNVSYRQAYSAIAADKLTTVESVSEKTQAGTGCGGCKEKIEHLIEYAKKNEYAQLNF' A
#
# COMPACT_ATOMS: atom_id res chain seq x y z
N MET A 1 -13.24 16.53 -20.03
CA MET A 1 -14.03 15.52 -19.33
C MET A 1 -13.23 15.14 -18.11
N ASP A 2 -13.42 15.94 -17.08
CA ASP A 2 -12.71 15.90 -15.82
C ASP A 2 -12.86 14.52 -15.21
N LEU A 3 -11.73 13.87 -14.93
CA LEU A 3 -11.71 12.59 -14.23
C LEU A 3 -12.27 12.85 -12.83
N ASN A 4 -13.52 12.45 -12.61
CA ASN A 4 -14.16 12.48 -11.30
C ASN A 4 -13.50 11.44 -10.37
N ILE A 5 -12.41 11.86 -9.72
CA ILE A 5 -11.74 11.18 -8.60
C ILE A 5 -12.57 11.28 -7.30
N GLU A 6 -13.83 11.74 -7.37
CA GLU A 6 -14.72 11.83 -6.21
C GLU A 6 -15.54 10.55 -5.97
N ASP A 7 -15.62 9.62 -6.93
CA ASP A 7 -16.37 8.36 -6.79
C ASP A 7 -15.51 7.15 -6.37
N LEU A 8 -14.17 7.24 -6.46
CA LEU A 8 -13.26 6.17 -5.98
C LEU A 8 -13.08 6.17 -4.46
N LYS A 9 -14.10 6.63 -3.71
CA LYS A 9 -14.14 6.72 -2.26
C LYS A 9 -15.00 5.64 -1.60
N CYS A 10 -15.74 4.85 -2.35
CA CYS A 10 -16.55 3.77 -1.79
C CYS A 10 -15.77 2.45 -1.80
N GLN A 11 -14.83 2.27 -0.85
CA GLN A 11 -14.99 1.18 0.13
C GLN A 11 -13.91 1.12 1.20
N THR A 12 -12.76 1.78 1.09
CA THR A 12 -11.73 1.67 2.13
C THR A 12 -10.89 2.95 2.28
N SER A 13 -10.64 3.36 3.52
CA SER A 13 -10.04 4.66 3.90
C SER A 13 -8.59 4.88 3.45
N ILE A 14 -8.06 4.07 2.53
CA ILE A 14 -6.69 4.13 2.01
C ILE A 14 -6.73 4.65 0.58
N ASN A 15 -6.15 5.83 0.36
CA ASN A 15 -5.93 6.36 -0.98
C ASN A 15 -4.72 5.64 -1.60
N TYR A 16 -4.99 4.67 -2.48
CA TYR A 16 -3.95 3.86 -3.14
C TYR A 16 -3.05 4.67 -4.08
N ASP A 17 -3.56 5.74 -4.68
CA ASP A 17 -2.82 6.63 -5.59
C ASP A 17 -1.87 7.58 -4.84
N LYS A 18 -1.98 7.65 -3.51
CA LYS A 18 -1.04 8.42 -2.70
C LYS A 18 0.33 7.74 -2.66
N MET A 19 1.36 8.55 -2.51
CA MET A 19 2.72 8.09 -2.24
C MET A 19 2.86 7.60 -0.79
N LEU A 20 3.26 6.34 -0.65
CA LEU A 20 3.59 5.71 0.63
C LEU A 20 5.03 6.08 1.03
N CYS A 21 5.98 5.87 0.11
CA CYS A 21 7.40 6.15 0.30
C CYS A 21 7.90 7.13 -0.76
N ASN A 22 8.17 8.37 -0.34
CA ASN A 22 8.74 9.39 -1.23
C ASN A 22 10.19 9.09 -1.63
N CYS A 23 10.98 8.42 -0.77
CA CYS A 23 12.38 8.12 -1.08
C CYS A 23 12.56 7.14 -2.24
N LYS A 24 11.62 6.20 -2.38
CA LYS A 24 11.68 5.13 -3.38
C LYS A 24 10.58 5.24 -4.43
N ASN A 25 9.80 6.31 -4.40
CA ASN A 25 8.64 6.51 -5.28
C ASN A 25 7.67 5.33 -5.30
N VAL A 26 7.35 4.82 -4.11
CA VAL A 26 6.41 3.70 -3.95
C VAL A 26 5.07 4.24 -3.50
N SER A 27 4.02 3.93 -4.26
CA SER A 27 2.63 4.25 -3.91
C SER A 27 2.01 3.22 -2.97
N TYR A 28 0.92 3.60 -2.30
CA TYR A 28 0.13 2.67 -1.49
C TYR A 28 -0.40 1.51 -2.34
N ARG A 29 -0.78 1.78 -3.59
CA ARG A 29 -1.17 0.78 -4.59
C ARG A 29 -0.08 -0.27 -4.78
N GLN A 30 1.14 0.14 -5.12
CA GLN A 30 2.25 -0.79 -5.36
C GLN A 30 2.57 -1.61 -4.12
N ALA A 31 2.60 -0.97 -2.95
CA ALA A 31 2.89 -1.66 -1.70
C ALA A 31 1.79 -2.67 -1.34
N TYR A 32 0.53 -2.28 -1.47
CA TYR A 32 -0.60 -3.15 -1.17
C TYR A 32 -0.67 -4.32 -2.16
N SER A 33 -0.47 -4.08 -3.45
CA SER A 33 -0.42 -5.14 -4.47
C SER A 33 0.67 -6.16 -4.14
N ALA A 34 1.87 -5.72 -3.73
CA ALA A 34 2.93 -6.64 -3.31
C ALA A 34 2.55 -7.43 -2.04
N ILE A 35 1.97 -6.74 -1.03
CA ILE A 35 1.47 -7.39 0.19
C ILE A 35 0.44 -8.45 -0.13
N ALA A 36 -0.53 -8.12 -0.98
CA ALA A 36 -1.66 -8.98 -1.27
C ALA A 36 -1.25 -10.17 -2.17
N ALA A 37 -0.36 -9.94 -3.14
CA ALA A 37 0.13 -10.98 -4.05
C ALA A 37 0.95 -12.06 -3.33
N ASP A 38 1.88 -11.64 -2.47
CA ASP A 38 2.77 -12.54 -1.72
C ASP A 38 2.29 -12.81 -0.28
N LYS A 39 1.11 -12.31 0.12
CA LYS A 39 0.53 -12.38 1.49
C LYS A 39 1.54 -11.99 2.58
N LEU A 40 2.22 -10.86 2.37
CA LEU A 40 3.26 -10.38 3.27
C LEU A 40 2.67 -9.96 4.61
N THR A 41 3.26 -10.43 5.71
CA THR A 41 2.73 -10.21 7.07
C THR A 41 3.60 -9.31 7.95
N THR A 42 4.78 -8.91 7.46
CA THR A 42 5.79 -8.15 8.20
C THR A 42 6.31 -6.97 7.37
N VAL A 43 6.70 -5.89 8.04
CA VAL A 43 7.25 -4.68 7.38
C VAL A 43 8.54 -5.02 6.61
N GLU A 44 9.37 -5.92 7.14
CA GLU A 44 10.61 -6.35 6.48
C GLU A 44 10.34 -7.00 5.13
N SER A 45 9.44 -7.98 5.05
CA SER A 45 9.17 -8.65 3.77
C SER A 45 8.55 -7.70 2.73
N VAL A 46 7.72 -6.74 3.18
CA VAL A 46 7.23 -5.67 2.30
C VAL A 46 8.36 -4.75 1.85
N SER A 47 9.27 -4.41 2.75
CA SER A 47 10.43 -3.57 2.44
C SER A 47 11.39 -4.28 1.47
N GLU A 48 11.57 -5.59 1.57
CA GLU A 48 12.37 -6.38 0.64
C GLU A 48 11.75 -6.42 -0.76
N LYS A 49 10.42 -6.59 -0.84
CA LYS A 49 9.70 -6.64 -2.13
C LYS A 49 9.53 -5.28 -2.81
N THR A 50 9.16 -4.27 -2.03
CA THR A 50 8.79 -2.94 -2.56
C THR A 50 9.91 -1.93 -2.43
N GLN A 51 10.98 -2.25 -1.71
CA GLN A 51 12.07 -1.35 -1.32
C GLN A 51 11.66 -0.17 -0.43
N ALA A 52 10.35 0.00 -0.15
CA ALA A 52 9.86 1.02 0.76
C ALA A 52 10.38 0.77 2.19
N GLY A 53 10.79 1.82 2.91
CA GLY A 53 11.25 1.70 4.30
C GLY A 53 12.74 1.41 4.48
N THR A 54 13.48 1.14 3.40
CA THR A 54 14.94 0.90 3.42
C THR A 54 15.80 2.17 3.42
N GLY A 55 15.21 3.33 3.10
CA GLY A 55 15.89 4.62 3.09
C GLY A 55 15.79 5.36 4.42
N CYS A 56 14.85 6.30 4.52
CA CYS A 56 14.65 7.11 5.73
C CYS A 56 13.85 6.42 6.85
N GLY A 57 13.22 5.28 6.58
CA GLY A 57 12.38 4.55 7.55
C GLY A 57 11.00 5.18 7.86
N GLY A 58 10.72 6.42 7.45
CA GLY A 58 9.46 7.11 7.80
C GLY A 58 8.17 6.54 7.20
N CYS A 59 8.25 5.50 6.37
CA CYS A 59 7.11 4.78 5.81
C CYS A 59 6.87 3.41 6.47
N LYS A 60 7.71 2.97 7.41
CA LYS A 60 7.57 1.68 8.11
C LYS A 60 6.25 1.57 8.86
N GLU A 61 5.87 2.59 9.62
CA GLU A 61 4.57 2.64 10.33
C GLU A 61 3.39 2.54 9.35
N LYS A 62 3.47 3.26 8.22
CA LYS A 62 2.43 3.20 7.18
C LYS A 62 2.32 1.82 6.53
N ILE A 63 3.45 1.13 6.34
CA ILE A 63 3.50 -0.25 5.83
C ILE A 63 2.83 -1.19 6.83
N GLU A 64 3.11 -1.04 8.13
CA GLU A 64 2.49 -1.86 9.17
C GLU A 64 0.97 -1.73 9.17
N HIS A 65 0.46 -0.49 9.12
CA HIS A 65 -0.96 -0.22 9.00
C HIS A 65 -1.57 -0.81 7.72
N LEU A 66 -0.83 -0.78 6.61
CA LEU A 66 -1.25 -1.34 5.33
C LEU A 66 -1.35 -2.88 5.39
N ILE A 67 -0.42 -3.54 6.09
CA ILE A 67 -0.44 -4.98 6.32
C ILE A 67 -1.65 -5.37 7.19
N GLU A 68 -1.89 -4.66 8.29
CA GLU A 68 -3.08 -4.91 9.13
C GLU A 68 -4.37 -4.74 8.35
N TYR A 69 -4.44 -3.71 7.53
CA TYR A 69 -5.56 -3.48 6.65
C TYR A 69 -5.71 -4.60 5.61
N ALA A 70 -4.62 -5.06 4.99
CA ALA A 70 -4.64 -6.20 4.07
C ALA A 70 -5.12 -7.48 4.75
N LYS A 71 -4.69 -7.75 5.99
CA LYS A 71 -5.19 -8.85 6.81
C LYS A 71 -6.70 -8.77 7.04
N LYS A 72 -7.22 -7.58 7.38
CA LYS A 72 -8.66 -7.34 7.57
C LYS A 72 -9.49 -7.53 6.30
N ASN A 73 -8.89 -7.30 5.13
CA ASN A 73 -9.52 -7.49 3.83
C ASN A 73 -9.13 -8.82 3.16
N GLU A 74 -8.61 -9.78 3.94
CA GLU A 74 -8.21 -11.12 3.47
C GLU A 74 -7.26 -11.10 2.24
N TYR A 75 -6.41 -10.08 2.14
CA TYR A 75 -5.51 -9.86 0.99
C TYR A 75 -6.25 -9.75 -0.35
N ALA A 76 -7.44 -9.15 -0.34
CA ALA A 76 -8.21 -8.87 -1.55
C ALA A 76 -7.35 -8.14 -2.58
N GLN A 77 -7.24 -8.70 -3.79
CA GLN A 77 -6.51 -8.06 -4.87
C GLN A 77 -7.27 -6.83 -5.34
N LEU A 78 -6.53 -5.74 -5.58
CA LEU A 78 -7.13 -4.57 -6.19
C LEU A 78 -7.25 -4.82 -7.70
N ASN A 79 -8.46 -5.13 -8.15
CA ASN A 79 -8.78 -5.26 -9.56
C ASN A 79 -9.24 -3.88 -10.06
N PHE A 80 -8.39 -3.20 -10.83
CA PHE A 80 -8.71 -1.95 -11.50
C PHE A 80 -8.80 -2.18 -13.00
#